data_AF-A0A7S3LB73-F1
#
_entry.id   AF-A0A7S3LB73-F1
#
_cell.length_a   1.000
_cell.length_b   1.000
_cell.length_c   1.000
_cell.angle_alpha   90.00
_cell.angle_beta   90.00
_cell.angle_gamma   90.00
#
_symmetry.space_group_name_H-M   'P 1'
#
loop_
_entity.id
_entity.type
_entity.pdbx_description
1 polymer ?
#
loop_
_entity_poly.entity_id
_entity_poly.type
_entity_poly.pdbx_seq_one_letter_code
_entity_poly.pdbx_strand_id
1 'polypeptide(L)'
;GPIGGLGEYRKVKVGLPEICPSSILPEAACGLPASAMSANCKHIVRDYIQKGDRVLMIGGSGGVGTCGLQYAKLAGASFVAAVSTQLDLCKRLGADQVIDYRSNSKWWDIAEFQEHKFDVAIDLVNGDNWTVGGCSGKVIKPTGTMLPYYREWKQKWKSSQCGT
;
A
#
# COMPACT_ATOMS: atom_id res chain seq x y z
N GLY A 1 -29.75 -15.31 -0.86
CA GLY A 1 -28.74 -15.71 -1.87
C GLY A 1 -27.37 -15.75 -1.21
N PRO A 2 -26.43 -16.56 -1.71
CA PRO A 2 -25.08 -16.65 -1.16
C PRO A 2 -24.40 -15.28 -1.15
N ILE A 3 -23.58 -15.03 -0.13
CA ILE A 3 -22.84 -13.78 0.04
C ILE A 3 -21.51 -13.94 -0.70
N GLY A 4 -21.21 -13.05 -1.66
CA GLY A 4 -19.91 -13.01 -2.34
C GLY A 4 -19.98 -13.24 -3.84
N GLY A 5 -18.81 -13.37 -4.48
CA GLY A 5 -18.65 -13.46 -5.93
C GLY A 5 -18.43 -14.88 -6.47
N LEU A 6 -18.45 -15.90 -5.60
CA LEU A 6 -18.18 -17.29 -5.97
C LEU A 6 -19.50 -18.01 -6.26
N GLY A 7 -19.99 -17.90 -7.49
CA GLY A 7 -21.20 -18.57 -7.95
C GLY A 7 -21.53 -18.22 -9.39
N GLU A 8 -22.40 -19.02 -10.02
CA GLU A 8 -22.81 -18.82 -11.43
C GLU A 8 -23.64 -17.55 -11.62
N TYR A 9 -24.38 -17.14 -10.60
CA TYR A 9 -25.27 -15.98 -10.64
C TYR A 9 -25.12 -15.12 -9.38
N ARG A 10 -25.19 -13.80 -9.57
CA ARG A 10 -25.21 -12.83 -8.48
C ARG A 10 -26.12 -11.66 -8.77
N LYS A 11 -26.95 -11.30 -7.79
CA LYS A 11 -27.68 -10.02 -7.80
C LYS A 11 -26.71 -8.90 -7.40
N VAL A 12 -26.58 -7.89 -8.25
CA VAL A 12 -25.73 -6.72 -8.03
C VAL A 12 -26.54 -5.43 -8.15
N LYS A 13 -26.10 -4.36 -7.48
CA LYS A 13 -26.68 -3.03 -7.66
C LYS A 13 -26.20 -2.47 -9.00
N VAL A 14 -27.08 -1.87 -9.78
CA VAL A 14 -26.81 -1.40 -11.16
C VAL A 14 -25.58 -0.48 -11.28
N GLY A 15 -25.23 0.29 -10.24
CA GLY A 15 -24.06 1.17 -10.23
C GLY A 15 -22.78 0.60 -9.61
N LEU A 16 -22.66 -0.72 -9.43
CA LEU A 16 -21.43 -1.38 -8.94
C LEU A 16 -20.61 -2.05 -10.05
N PRO A 17 -21.22 -2.71 -11.06
CA PRO A 17 -20.47 -3.25 -12.18
C PRO A 17 -19.93 -2.14 -13.09
N GLU A 18 -18.76 -2.38 -13.63
CA GLU A 18 -18.18 -1.60 -14.71
C GLU A 18 -18.08 -2.47 -15.98
N ILE A 19 -18.13 -1.84 -17.15
CA ILE A 19 -17.96 -2.55 -18.42
C ILE A 19 -16.50 -2.98 -18.54
N CYS A 20 -16.27 -4.28 -18.74
CA CYS A 20 -14.93 -4.79 -19.04
C CYS A 20 -14.42 -4.18 -20.35
N PRO A 21 -13.27 -3.50 -20.37
CA PRO A 21 -12.69 -2.99 -21.61
C PRO A 21 -12.44 -4.13 -22.60
N SER A 22 -12.69 -3.91 -23.88
CA SER A 22 -12.50 -4.93 -24.93
C SER A 22 -11.04 -5.32 -25.15
N SER A 23 -10.09 -4.53 -24.63
CA SER A 23 -8.65 -4.75 -24.74
C SER A 23 -8.08 -5.71 -23.67
N ILE A 24 -8.88 -6.17 -22.71
CA ILE A 24 -8.46 -7.08 -21.64
C ILE A 24 -9.42 -8.27 -21.54
N LEU A 25 -8.88 -9.44 -21.23
CA LEU A 25 -9.68 -10.63 -20.99
C LEU A 25 -10.50 -10.47 -19.70
N PRO A 26 -11.77 -10.92 -19.66
CA PRO A 26 -12.60 -10.86 -18.44
C PRO A 26 -11.94 -11.48 -17.21
N GLU A 27 -11.18 -12.57 -17.39
CA GLU A 27 -10.46 -13.28 -16.33
C GLU A 27 -9.35 -12.42 -15.71
N ALA A 28 -8.68 -11.59 -16.52
CA ALA A 28 -7.69 -10.64 -16.02
C ALA A 28 -8.36 -9.42 -15.40
N ALA A 29 -9.45 -8.94 -16.01
CA ALA A 29 -10.19 -7.77 -15.53
C ALA A 29 -10.85 -8.01 -14.17
N CYS A 30 -11.35 -9.23 -13.89
CA CYS A 30 -12.07 -9.52 -12.65
C CYS A 30 -11.21 -9.43 -11.38
N GLY A 31 -9.88 -9.53 -11.50
CA GLY A 31 -8.95 -9.39 -10.38
C GLY A 31 -8.69 -7.94 -9.94
N LEU A 32 -9.06 -6.95 -10.77
CA LEU A 32 -8.76 -5.54 -10.54
C LEU A 32 -9.69 -4.85 -9.54
N PRO A 33 -11.03 -4.98 -9.59
CA PRO A 33 -11.93 -4.07 -8.88
C PRO A 33 -11.66 -4.00 -7.38
N ALA A 34 -11.53 -5.14 -6.70
CA ALA A 34 -11.29 -5.15 -5.25
C ALA A 34 -9.96 -4.46 -4.88
N SER A 35 -8.88 -4.82 -5.57
CA SER A 35 -7.53 -4.29 -5.32
C SER A 35 -7.40 -2.82 -5.69
N ALA A 36 -7.88 -2.46 -6.88
CA ALA A 36 -7.81 -1.11 -7.43
C ALA A 36 -8.69 -0.14 -6.64
N MET A 37 -9.90 -0.54 -6.24
CA MET A 37 -10.75 0.28 -5.39
C MET A 37 -10.17 0.44 -3.99
N SER A 38 -9.57 -0.61 -3.42
CA SER A 38 -8.88 -0.50 -2.13
C SER A 38 -7.70 0.48 -2.21
N ALA A 39 -6.90 0.43 -3.28
CA ALA A 39 -5.78 1.33 -3.47
C ALA A 39 -6.19 2.80 -3.76
N ASN A 40 -7.28 3.01 -4.51
CA ASN A 40 -7.69 4.35 -4.96
C ASN A 40 -8.76 5.00 -4.07
N CYS A 41 -9.86 4.31 -3.80
CA CYS A 41 -11.08 4.87 -3.20
C CYS A 41 -11.21 4.60 -1.69
N LYS A 42 -10.47 3.62 -1.15
CA LYS A 42 -10.38 3.39 0.29
C LYS A 42 -9.02 3.80 0.82
N HIS A 43 -8.78 5.11 0.81
CA HIS A 43 -7.93 5.74 1.82
C HIS A 43 -6.41 5.55 1.66
N ILE A 44 -5.90 5.24 0.47
CA ILE A 44 -4.45 5.16 0.28
C ILE A 44 -3.99 6.35 -0.56
N VAL A 45 -4.20 6.34 -1.88
CA VAL A 45 -3.61 7.38 -2.72
C VAL A 45 -4.44 8.67 -2.73
N ARG A 46 -5.74 8.59 -3.00
CA ARG A 46 -6.55 9.80 -3.21
C ARG A 46 -6.65 10.72 -1.99
N ASP A 47 -6.70 10.15 -0.80
CA ASP A 47 -7.04 10.90 0.42
C ASP A 47 -5.82 11.32 1.24
N TYR A 48 -4.66 10.66 1.07
CA TYR A 48 -3.48 10.86 1.94
C TYR A 48 -2.20 11.17 1.20
N ILE A 49 -2.16 11.03 -0.13
CA ILE A 49 -0.94 11.20 -0.91
C ILE A 49 -1.07 12.44 -1.77
N GLN A 50 -0.06 13.29 -1.67
CA GLN A 50 0.09 14.51 -2.43
C GLN A 50 1.31 14.40 -3.36
N LYS A 51 1.31 15.22 -4.41
CA LYS A 51 2.45 15.34 -5.30
C LYS A 51 3.69 15.74 -4.49
N GLY A 52 4.79 14.99 -4.67
CA GLY A 52 6.05 15.22 -3.98
C GLY A 52 6.19 14.49 -2.64
N ASP A 53 5.14 13.84 -2.13
CA ASP A 53 5.26 13.02 -0.93
C ASP A 53 6.24 11.86 -1.14
N ARG A 54 7.02 11.53 -0.12
CA ARG A 54 7.79 10.29 -0.07
C ARG A 54 6.97 9.23 0.67
N VAL A 55 6.57 8.18 -0.04
CA VAL A 55 5.69 7.15 0.49
C VAL A 55 6.40 5.81 0.60
N LEU A 56 6.22 5.16 1.74
CA LEU A 56 6.62 3.78 1.96
C LEU A 56 5.38 2.88 1.86
N MET A 57 5.48 1.77 1.13
CA MET A 57 4.42 0.77 1.06
C MET A 57 4.94 -0.63 1.35
N ILE A 58 4.45 -1.22 2.43
CA ILE A 58 4.73 -2.60 2.80
C ILE A 58 3.71 -3.52 2.16
N GLY A 59 4.18 -4.57 1.49
CA GLY A 59 3.34 -5.47 0.70
C GLY A 59 3.09 -4.98 -0.73
N GLY A 60 4.05 -4.23 -1.30
CA GLY A 60 3.92 -3.62 -2.62
C GLY A 60 3.65 -4.60 -3.78
N SER A 61 4.02 -5.88 -3.66
CA SER A 61 3.79 -6.90 -4.69
C SER A 61 2.44 -7.62 -4.61
N GLY A 62 1.58 -7.27 -3.63
CA GLY A 62 0.21 -7.78 -3.53
C GLY A 62 -0.78 -7.06 -4.43
N GLY A 63 -2.04 -7.52 -4.48
CA GLY A 63 -3.07 -6.92 -5.34
C GLY A 63 -3.28 -5.41 -5.09
N VAL A 64 -3.47 -5.01 -3.83
CA VAL A 64 -3.61 -3.59 -3.46
C VAL A 64 -2.32 -2.82 -3.70
N GLY A 65 -1.17 -3.41 -3.36
CA GLY A 65 0.14 -2.76 -3.50
C GLY A 65 0.51 -2.44 -4.95
N THR A 66 0.26 -3.39 -5.86
CA THR A 66 0.56 -3.22 -7.29
C THR A 66 -0.33 -2.16 -7.95
N CYS A 67 -1.58 -2.01 -7.51
CA CYS A 67 -2.43 -0.90 -7.91
C CYS A 67 -1.94 0.43 -7.30
N GLY A 68 -1.56 0.40 -6.02
CA GLY A 68 -1.05 1.55 -5.27
C GLY A 68 0.19 2.17 -5.92
N LEU A 69 1.16 1.36 -6.36
CA LEU A 69 2.37 1.84 -7.05
C LEU A 69 2.06 2.60 -8.34
N GLN A 70 1.06 2.14 -9.08
CA GLN A 70 0.67 2.79 -10.33
C GLN A 70 -0.07 4.11 -10.05
N TYR A 71 -0.99 4.13 -9.10
CA TYR A 71 -1.70 5.35 -8.70
C TYR A 71 -0.77 6.40 -8.10
N ALA A 72 0.19 5.96 -7.30
CA ALA A 72 1.26 6.78 -6.75
C ALA A 72 2.05 7.53 -7.83
N LYS A 73 2.51 6.78 -8.84
CA LYS A 73 3.23 7.33 -9.98
C LYS A 73 2.39 8.37 -10.73
N LEU A 74 1.09 8.11 -10.89
CA LEU A 74 0.15 9.05 -11.49
C LEU A 74 -0.08 10.30 -10.62
N ALA A 75 -0.02 10.17 -9.30
CA ALA A 75 -0.13 11.29 -8.35
C ALA A 75 1.15 12.15 -8.27
N GLY A 76 2.27 11.67 -8.83
CA GLY A 76 3.56 12.36 -8.79
C GLY A 76 4.21 12.33 -7.40
N ALA A 77 3.93 11.29 -6.62
CA ALA A 77 4.61 11.00 -5.36
C ALA A 77 5.80 10.05 -5.61
N SER A 78 6.81 10.09 -4.73
CA SER A 78 7.88 9.10 -4.71
C SER A 78 7.44 7.89 -3.88
N PHE A 79 7.72 6.69 -4.36
CA PHE A 79 7.25 5.45 -3.73
C PHE A 79 8.36 4.43 -3.54
N VAL A 80 8.51 3.97 -2.31
CA VAL A 80 9.40 2.87 -1.93
C VAL A 80 8.55 1.67 -1.53
N ALA A 81 8.77 0.54 -2.19
CA ALA A 81 8.05 -0.70 -1.90
C ALA A 81 8.89 -1.61 -0.99
N ALA A 82 8.31 -2.14 0.09
CA ALA A 82 8.92 -3.19 0.88
C ALA A 82 8.20 -4.52 0.62
N VAL A 83 8.95 -5.52 0.14
CA VAL A 83 8.41 -6.81 -0.30
C VAL A 83 9.31 -7.97 0.10
N SER A 84 8.73 -9.16 0.22
CA SER A 84 9.50 -10.40 0.33
C SER A 84 9.94 -10.86 -1.04
N THR A 85 9.05 -10.81 -2.04
CA THR A 85 9.30 -11.35 -3.38
C THR A 85 8.83 -10.37 -4.44
N GLN A 86 9.20 -10.64 -5.71
CA GLN A 86 8.77 -9.87 -6.87
C GLN A 86 9.28 -8.41 -6.86
N LEU A 87 10.57 -8.23 -6.56
CA LEU A 87 11.20 -6.91 -6.51
C LEU A 87 11.11 -6.20 -7.86
N ASP A 88 11.40 -6.91 -8.95
CA ASP A 88 11.38 -6.35 -10.30
C ASP A 88 9.98 -5.94 -10.75
N LEU A 89 8.95 -6.63 -10.27
CA LEU A 89 7.57 -6.24 -10.53
C LEU A 89 7.29 -4.86 -9.93
N CYS A 90 7.67 -4.63 -8.68
CA CYS A 90 7.46 -3.34 -8.01
C CYS A 90 8.20 -2.21 -8.73
N LYS A 91 9.44 -2.44 -9.16
CA LYS A 91 10.20 -1.46 -9.96
C LYS A 91 9.48 -1.13 -11.27
N ARG A 92 9.05 -2.15 -12.03
CA ARG A 92 8.33 -1.95 -13.30
C ARG A 92 7.02 -1.17 -13.12
N LEU A 93 6.33 -1.39 -12.00
CA LEU A 93 5.07 -0.72 -11.69
C LEU A 93 5.22 0.71 -11.17
N GLY A 94 6.45 1.19 -10.96
CA GLY A 94 6.72 2.59 -10.62
C GLY A 94 7.28 2.83 -9.23
N ALA A 95 7.72 1.80 -8.50
CA ALA A 95 8.50 2.02 -7.29
C ALA A 95 9.88 2.60 -7.64
N ASP A 96 10.25 3.71 -7.02
CA ASP A 96 11.58 4.34 -7.17
C ASP A 96 12.66 3.45 -6.53
N GLN A 97 12.32 2.82 -5.41
CA GLN A 97 13.17 1.87 -4.72
C GLN A 97 12.36 0.69 -4.20
N VAL A 98 13.04 -0.46 -4.05
CA VAL A 98 12.42 -1.67 -3.52
C VAL A 98 13.30 -2.28 -2.45
N ILE A 99 12.73 -2.46 -1.27
CA ILE A 99 13.34 -3.07 -0.09
C ILE A 99 13.00 -4.56 -0.10
N ASP A 100 14.03 -5.41 -0.13
CA ASP A 100 13.89 -6.82 0.21
C ASP A 100 14.04 -6.99 1.73
N TYR A 101 12.90 -7.06 2.42
CA TYR A 101 12.93 -7.22 3.88
C TYR A 101 13.30 -8.63 4.33
N ARG A 102 13.42 -9.62 3.42
CA ARG A 102 13.97 -10.94 3.78
C ARG A 102 15.49 -10.90 3.85
N SER A 103 16.12 -10.16 2.94
CA SER A 103 17.58 -9.98 2.93
C SER A 103 18.07 -9.02 4.01
N ASN A 104 17.25 -8.05 4.41
CA ASN A 104 17.57 -7.12 5.48
C ASN A 104 16.39 -6.98 6.45
N SER A 105 16.45 -7.71 7.56
CA SER A 105 15.42 -7.70 8.60
C SER A 105 15.34 -6.41 9.40
N LYS A 106 16.33 -5.51 9.28
CA LYS A 106 16.40 -4.18 9.92
C LYS A 106 16.56 -3.06 8.90
N TRP A 107 15.93 -3.22 7.74
CA TRP A 107 16.01 -2.24 6.66
C TRP A 107 15.65 -0.81 7.09
N TRP A 108 14.82 -0.64 8.13
CA TRP A 108 14.50 0.67 8.70
C TRP A 108 15.70 1.41 9.30
N ASP A 109 16.80 0.72 9.66
CA ASP A 109 18.01 1.35 10.21
C ASP A 109 18.99 1.81 9.10
N ILE A 110 18.64 1.65 7.82
CA ILE A 110 19.43 2.18 6.70
C ILE A 110 19.49 3.72 6.80
N ALA A 111 20.69 4.28 6.69
CA ALA A 111 20.96 5.71 6.88
C ALA A 111 20.05 6.61 6.02
N GLU A 112 19.81 6.23 4.77
CA GLU A 112 18.92 6.96 3.87
C GLU A 112 17.50 7.15 4.43
N PHE A 113 16.94 6.14 5.11
CA PHE A 113 15.60 6.22 5.69
C PHE A 113 15.57 6.97 7.04
N GLN A 114 16.75 7.29 7.59
CA GLN A 114 16.90 8.17 8.75
C GLN A 114 17.03 9.64 8.33
N GLU A 115 17.79 9.90 7.27
CA GLU A 115 18.01 11.24 6.72
C GLU A 115 16.79 11.74 5.93
N HIS A 116 16.15 10.85 5.20
CA HIS A 116 15.04 11.16 4.31
C HIS A 116 13.80 10.36 4.69
N LYS A 117 13.18 10.72 5.82
CA LYS A 117 11.99 10.03 6.33
C LYS A 117 10.78 10.17 5.39
N PHE A 118 9.85 9.23 5.50
CA PHE A 118 8.62 9.15 4.71
C PHE A 118 7.53 10.10 5.25
N ASP A 119 6.79 10.72 4.33
CA ASP A 119 5.58 11.50 4.61
C ASP A 119 4.40 10.59 4.92
N VAL A 120 4.30 9.48 4.19
CA VAL A 120 3.22 8.50 4.34
C VAL A 120 3.81 7.10 4.37
N ALA A 121 3.34 6.26 5.29
CA ALA A 121 3.62 4.84 5.31
C ALA A 121 2.34 4.03 5.27
N ILE A 122 2.26 3.10 4.32
CA ILE A 122 1.12 2.23 4.10
C ILE A 122 1.54 0.82 4.44
N ASP A 123 0.83 0.19 5.36
CA ASP A 123 1.11 -1.17 5.78
C ASP A 123 -0.04 -2.11 5.40
N LEU A 124 0.16 -2.87 4.33
CA LEU A 124 -0.79 -3.86 3.81
C LEU A 124 -0.57 -5.26 4.41
N VAL A 125 0.49 -5.44 5.21
CA VAL A 125 0.92 -6.75 5.73
C VAL A 125 0.69 -6.85 7.23
N ASN A 126 0.79 -5.74 7.95
CA ASN A 126 0.67 -5.66 9.41
C ASN A 126 1.73 -6.50 10.12
N GLY A 127 3.00 -6.28 9.76
CA GLY A 127 4.13 -7.05 10.30
C GLY A 127 4.49 -6.66 11.73
N ASP A 128 4.55 -7.65 12.64
CA ASP A 128 4.70 -7.43 14.08
C ASP A 128 5.89 -6.51 14.46
N ASN A 129 7.09 -6.73 13.92
CA ASN A 129 8.26 -5.89 14.28
C ASN A 129 8.18 -4.45 13.75
N TRP A 130 7.56 -4.25 12.59
CA TRP A 130 7.41 -2.94 11.96
C TRP A 130 6.33 -2.08 12.66
N THR A 131 5.16 -2.69 12.88
CA THR A 131 3.96 -2.01 13.37
C THR A 131 3.88 -2.05 14.90
N VAL A 132 4.11 -3.22 15.50
CA VAL A 132 3.98 -3.45 16.96
C VAL A 132 5.30 -3.17 17.68
N GLY A 133 6.45 -3.47 17.06
CA GLY A 133 7.78 -3.19 17.60
C GLY A 133 8.24 -1.73 17.52
N GLY A 134 7.39 -0.81 17.07
CA GLY A 134 7.67 0.64 17.03
C GLY A 134 8.68 1.11 15.96
N CYS A 135 9.21 0.20 15.14
CA CYS A 135 10.24 0.52 14.15
C CYS A 135 9.73 1.48 13.05
N SER A 136 8.43 1.52 12.79
CA SER A 136 7.79 2.50 11.91
C SER A 136 8.09 3.96 12.29
N GLY A 137 8.18 4.27 13.59
CA GLY A 137 8.53 5.61 14.07
C GLY A 137 9.95 6.06 13.69
N LYS A 138 10.83 5.13 13.32
CA LYS A 138 12.20 5.45 12.91
C LYS A 138 12.28 6.02 11.49
N VAL A 139 11.32 5.74 10.61
CA VAL A 139 11.45 6.12 9.20
C VAL A 139 10.34 7.06 8.74
N ILE A 140 9.33 7.32 9.57
CA ILE A 140 8.25 8.25 9.26
C ILE A 140 8.57 9.61 9.87
N LYS A 141 8.27 10.70 9.14
CA LYS A 141 8.44 12.06 9.65
C LYS A 141 7.56 12.27 10.90
N PRO A 142 7.94 13.16 11.84
CA PRO A 142 7.09 13.48 12.98
C PRO A 142 5.69 13.99 12.61
N THR A 143 5.55 14.63 11.44
CA THR A 143 4.28 15.08 10.86
C THR A 143 3.66 14.08 9.88
N GLY A 144 4.33 12.95 9.66
CA GLY A 144 3.92 11.96 8.69
C GLY A 144 2.72 11.13 9.15
N THR A 145 2.12 10.42 8.22
CA THR A 145 0.93 9.60 8.45
C THR A 145 1.26 8.12 8.27
N MET A 146 0.85 7.29 9.23
CA MET A 146 0.87 5.83 9.10
C MET A 146 -0.55 5.31 8.87
N LEU A 147 -0.71 4.49 7.82
CA LEU A 147 -1.96 3.88 7.41
C LEU A 147 -1.88 2.34 7.53
N PRO A 148 -2.31 1.76 8.67
CA PRO A 148 -2.44 0.31 8.81
C PRO A 148 -3.71 -0.19 8.11
N TYR A 149 -3.59 -1.18 7.22
CA TYR A 149 -4.74 -1.66 6.44
C TYR A 149 -5.80 -2.42 7.28
N TYR A 150 -5.41 -3.04 8.41
CA TYR A 150 -6.28 -3.94 9.19
C TYR A 150 -6.67 -3.47 10.61
N ARG A 151 -6.11 -2.36 11.14
CA ARG A 151 -6.54 -1.81 12.44
C ARG A 151 -7.44 -0.60 12.24
N GLU A 152 -8.45 -0.46 13.10
CA GLU A 152 -9.45 0.61 13.00
C GLU A 152 -8.78 1.99 12.81
N TRP A 153 -9.23 2.69 11.77
CA TRP A 153 -8.83 4.02 11.31
C TRP A 153 -8.90 5.14 12.36
N LYS A 154 -9.35 4.86 13.58
CA LYS A 154 -9.67 5.85 14.62
C LYS A 154 -8.55 6.14 15.61
N GLN A 155 -7.41 5.47 15.54
CA GLN A 155 -6.24 5.93 16.29
C GLN A 155 -5.37 6.79 15.37
N LYS A 156 -5.67 8.10 15.37
CA LYS A 156 -4.69 9.13 14.99
C LYS A 156 -3.38 8.72 15.64
N TRP A 157 -2.35 8.50 14.83
CA TRP A 157 -0.99 8.26 15.29
C TRP A 157 -0.64 9.37 16.30
N LYS A 158 -0.70 9.05 17.59
CA LYS A 158 -0.09 9.84 18.64
C LYS A 158 1.26 9.19 18.82
N SER A 159 2.31 9.95 18.53
CA SER A 159 3.71 9.61 18.76
C SER A 159 3.88 8.79 20.04
N SER A 160 3.88 7.46 19.93
CA SER A 160 4.37 6.62 21.02
C SER A 160 5.87 6.69 20.90
N GLN A 161 6.46 7.55 21.74
CA GLN A 161 7.90 7.63 21.94
C GLN A 161 8.43 6.19 22.11
N CYS A 162 9.45 5.87 21.32
CA CYS A 162 10.19 4.62 21.47
C CYS A 162 10.73 4.61 22.90
N GLY A 163 10.20 3.70 23.73
CA GLY A 163 10.67 3.48 25.09
C GLY A 163 12.13 3.02 25.05
N THR A 164 12.89 3.59 25.98
CA THR A 164 14.28 3.28 26.34
C THR A 164 14.62 1.80 26.37
#